data_AF-A0AAV5WJS8-F1
#
_entry.id   AF-A0AAV5WJS8-F1
#
_cell.length_a   1.000
_cell.length_b   1.000
_cell.length_c   1.000
_cell.angle_alpha   90.00
_cell.angle_beta   90.00
_cell.angle_gamma   90.00
#
_symmetry.space_group_name_H-M   'P 1'
#
loop_
_entity.id
_entity.type
_entity.pdbx_description
1 polymer ?
#
loop_
_entity_poly.entity_id
_entity_poly.type
_entity_poly.pdbx_seq_one_letter_code
_entity_poly.pdbx_strand_id
1 'polypeptide(L)'
;GDLDGTLLDETDGVVDGISSIVVHCNTAGNAWLYKGLEIKRLECAAGLEPSCKTCDPGLIKKLMDTPSAQKFADDMFGNNGDCLTRKLICTGVNANIEINGIGGGVISDADDGAKDNIASIEVTCNADGTAWTREGREIRVLECASGGDLTVCQSCARDLISIVTMGAGTKPFNGDIIMDIDPVTKCATRTMTCKGLNAVVNVNGNEGVLNDAFDGTMDGTVTVKLHCNAAGNAWTLQGKEMRKLECAVG
;
A
#
# COMPACT_ATOMS: atom_id res chain seq x y z
N GLY A 1 12.22 -60.58 1.27
CA GLY A 1 11.38 -59.77 0.38
C GLY A 1 11.07 -58.52 1.12
N ASP A 2 11.59 -57.39 0.66
CA ASP A 2 11.18 -56.08 1.16
C ASP A 2 9.71 -55.91 0.84
N LEU A 3 8.90 -55.70 1.88
CA LEU A 3 7.50 -55.33 1.73
C LEU A 3 7.47 -53.81 1.84
N ASP A 4 7.44 -53.17 0.68
CA ASP A 4 7.20 -51.75 0.53
C ASP A 4 5.71 -51.50 0.80
N GLY A 5 5.36 -51.45 2.08
CA GLY A 5 4.00 -51.25 2.57
C GLY A 5 3.83 -49.80 3.01
N THR A 6 3.55 -48.90 2.07
CA THR A 6 3.24 -47.51 2.38
C THR A 6 1.97 -47.44 3.21
N LEU A 7 2.03 -46.71 4.32
CA LEU A 7 0.88 -46.38 5.16
C LEU A 7 0.52 -44.93 4.85
N LEU A 8 -0.71 -44.73 4.38
CA LEU A 8 -1.23 -43.41 4.05
C LEU A 8 -1.94 -42.82 5.28
N ASP A 9 -2.13 -41.52 5.31
CA ASP A 9 -2.81 -40.79 6.40
C ASP A 9 -4.16 -41.43 6.73
N GLU A 10 -4.97 -41.68 5.70
CA GLU A 10 -6.29 -42.28 5.82
C GLU A 10 -6.32 -43.72 6.36
N THR A 11 -5.16 -44.36 6.56
CA THR A 11 -5.07 -45.77 6.97
C THR A 11 -5.56 -46.00 8.40
N ASP A 12 -5.51 -44.98 9.26
CA ASP A 12 -6.03 -45.08 10.63
C ASP A 12 -7.49 -44.62 10.77
N GLY A 13 -8.14 -44.29 9.65
CA GLY A 13 -9.55 -43.92 9.59
C GLY A 13 -9.83 -42.44 9.85
N VAL A 14 -8.79 -41.62 9.98
CA VAL A 14 -8.87 -40.16 10.04
C VAL A 14 -7.97 -39.56 8.96
N VAL A 15 -8.34 -38.39 8.43
CA VAL A 15 -7.46 -37.61 7.54
C VAL A 15 -7.10 -36.34 8.30
N ASP A 16 -6.02 -36.39 9.07
CA ASP A 16 -5.57 -35.31 9.94
C ASP A 16 -4.06 -35.02 9.86
N GLY A 17 -3.36 -35.65 8.91
CA GLY A 17 -1.91 -35.50 8.73
C GLY A 17 -1.07 -36.33 9.71
N ILE A 18 -1.66 -37.28 10.43
CA ILE A 18 -0.99 -38.20 11.33
C ILE A 18 -1.23 -39.63 10.86
N SER A 19 -0.22 -40.27 10.26
CA SER A 19 -0.29 -41.73 10.04
C SER A 19 0.15 -42.48 11.29
N SER A 20 -0.78 -43.22 11.90
CA SER A 20 -0.50 -44.06 13.08
C SER A 20 -0.46 -45.56 12.76
N ILE A 21 0.43 -46.30 13.42
CA ILE A 21 0.44 -47.77 13.39
C ILE A 21 0.49 -48.37 14.78
N VAL A 22 -0.24 -49.47 14.95
CA VAL A 22 -0.15 -50.35 16.11
C VAL A 22 0.71 -51.56 15.73
N VAL A 23 1.77 -51.77 16.50
CA VAL A 23 2.70 -52.90 16.31
C VAL A 23 2.67 -53.81 17.53
N HIS A 24 2.94 -55.10 17.32
CA HIS A 24 2.95 -56.11 18.38
C HIS A 24 4.36 -56.69 18.54
N CYS A 25 4.81 -56.86 19.79
CA CYS A 25 6.06 -57.58 20.03
C CYS A 25 5.87 -59.09 19.74
N ASN A 26 6.84 -59.73 19.10
CA ASN A 26 6.78 -61.16 18.84
C ASN A 26 6.94 -61.98 20.15
N THR A 27 6.60 -63.27 20.11
CA THR A 27 6.68 -64.16 21.28
C THR A 27 8.11 -64.34 21.83
N ALA A 28 9.12 -64.17 20.97
CA ALA A 28 10.53 -64.22 21.37
C ALA A 28 11.03 -62.93 22.03
N GLY A 29 10.25 -61.83 22.00
CA GLY A 29 10.62 -60.55 22.58
C GLY A 29 11.71 -59.79 21.83
N ASN A 30 12.01 -60.14 20.58
CA ASN A 30 13.14 -59.62 19.82
C ASN A 30 12.77 -58.93 18.50
N ALA A 31 11.49 -58.85 18.15
CA ALA A 31 11.03 -58.15 16.95
C ALA A 31 9.66 -57.49 17.15
N TRP A 32 9.44 -56.42 16.39
CA TRP A 32 8.14 -55.77 16.25
C TRP A 32 7.44 -56.26 14.98
N LEU A 33 6.16 -56.58 15.10
CA LEU A 33 5.32 -57.12 14.04
C LEU A 33 4.23 -56.12 13.67
N TYR A 34 4.07 -55.84 12.38
CA TYR A 34 2.90 -55.19 11.82
C TYR A 34 2.18 -56.17 10.90
N LYS A 35 0.89 -56.43 11.15
CA LYS A 35 0.09 -57.44 10.41
C LYS A 35 0.78 -58.81 10.29
N GLY A 36 1.50 -59.22 11.33
CA GLY A 36 2.20 -60.52 11.40
C GLY A 36 3.56 -60.56 10.73
N LEU A 37 4.06 -59.44 10.21
CA LEU A 37 5.36 -59.34 9.52
C LEU A 37 6.35 -58.51 10.34
N GLU A 38 7.61 -58.97 10.38
CA GLU A 38 8.69 -58.27 11.07
C GLU A 38 9.00 -56.93 10.40
N ILE A 39 8.97 -55.87 11.21
CA ILE A 39 9.36 -54.52 10.80
C ILE A 39 10.87 -54.39 11.00
N LYS A 40 11.62 -54.28 9.89
CA LYS A 40 13.08 -54.08 9.94
C LYS A 40 13.49 -52.61 9.85
N ARG A 41 12.60 -51.78 9.32
CA ARG A 41 12.81 -50.36 9.09
C ARG A 41 11.44 -49.70 9.08
N LEU A 42 11.32 -48.59 9.80
CA LEU A 42 10.16 -47.71 9.76
C LEU A 42 10.69 -46.34 9.36
N GLU A 43 10.22 -45.84 8.24
CA GLU A 43 10.57 -44.51 7.76
C GLU A 43 9.28 -43.72 7.56
N CYS A 44 9.23 -42.53 8.14
CA CYS A 44 8.19 -41.57 7.81
C CYS A 44 8.59 -40.94 6.46
N ALA A 45 7.93 -41.34 5.39
CA ALA A 45 8.01 -40.65 4.12
C ALA A 45 6.96 -39.55 4.12
N ALA A 46 7.31 -38.37 4.64
CA ALA A 46 6.52 -37.17 4.38
C ALA A 46 6.53 -36.96 2.86
N GLY A 47 5.45 -37.34 2.21
CA GLY A 47 5.33 -37.20 0.76
C GLY A 47 5.34 -35.73 0.43
N LEU A 48 6.43 -35.24 -0.19
CA LEU A 48 6.54 -33.95 -0.87
C LEU A 48 5.52 -32.89 -0.38
N GLU A 49 5.56 -32.58 0.91
CA GLU A 49 5.02 -31.30 1.36
C GLU A 49 5.79 -30.27 0.54
N PRO A 50 5.15 -29.40 -0.27
CA PRO A 50 5.84 -28.24 -0.76
C PRO A 50 6.11 -27.40 0.49
N SER A 51 7.22 -27.71 1.17
CA SER A 51 7.74 -26.95 2.29
C SER A 51 7.92 -25.56 1.74
N CYS A 52 6.96 -24.69 1.95
CA CYS A 52 6.97 -23.48 1.20
C CYS A 52 7.96 -22.56 1.92
N LYS A 53 9.16 -22.52 1.35
CA LYS A 53 10.34 -21.94 1.99
C LYS A 53 10.24 -20.42 1.97
N THR A 54 11.12 -19.79 2.72
CA THR A 54 11.47 -18.39 2.51
C THR A 54 12.22 -18.27 1.19
N CYS A 55 11.79 -17.38 0.31
CA CYS A 55 12.58 -16.97 -0.85
C CYS A 55 13.46 -15.78 -0.49
N ASP A 56 14.66 -15.70 -1.07
CA ASP A 56 15.49 -14.49 -0.99
C ASP A 56 14.77 -13.32 -1.71
N PRO A 57 14.57 -12.16 -1.04
CA PRO A 57 14.02 -10.97 -1.70
C PRO A 57 14.79 -10.53 -2.94
N GLY A 58 16.09 -10.81 -3.02
CA GLY A 58 16.97 -10.49 -4.14
C GLY A 58 16.72 -11.31 -5.41
N LEU A 59 15.89 -12.36 -5.36
CA LEU A 59 15.50 -13.14 -6.54
C LEU A 59 14.64 -12.33 -7.54
N ILE A 60 14.01 -11.24 -7.08
CA ILE A 60 13.39 -10.23 -7.95
C ILE A 60 14.31 -9.02 -8.01
N LYS A 61 14.79 -8.69 -9.21
CA LYS A 61 15.45 -7.42 -9.49
C LYS A 61 14.39 -6.33 -9.68
N LYS A 62 14.46 -5.27 -8.89
CA LYS A 62 13.67 -4.05 -9.12
C LYS A 62 14.41 -3.15 -10.12
N LEU A 63 13.82 -2.91 -11.27
CA LEU A 63 14.39 -2.09 -12.33
C LEU A 63 14.17 -0.60 -12.03
N MET A 64 15.19 0.22 -12.30
CA MET A 64 15.22 1.67 -12.02
C MET A 64 15.93 2.45 -13.14
N ASP A 65 16.15 1.85 -14.31
CA ASP A 65 16.98 2.40 -15.39
C ASP A 65 16.17 2.92 -16.59
N THR A 66 14.84 2.87 -16.54
CA THR A 66 13.97 3.48 -17.55
C THR A 66 13.47 4.87 -17.12
N PRO A 67 13.08 5.75 -18.06
CA PRO A 67 12.62 7.10 -17.73
C PRO A 67 11.35 7.17 -16.86
N SER A 68 10.52 6.13 -16.89
CA SER A 68 9.28 6.03 -16.12
C SER A 68 9.42 5.24 -14.82
N ALA A 69 10.58 4.62 -14.58
CA ALA A 69 10.79 3.79 -13.40
C ALA A 69 10.78 4.62 -12.10
N GLN A 70 9.96 4.19 -11.16
CA GLN A 70 9.86 4.73 -9.81
C GLN A 70 10.22 3.66 -8.78
N LYS A 71 10.54 4.12 -7.57
CA LYS A 71 10.65 3.20 -6.43
C LYS A 71 9.26 2.65 -6.10
N PHE A 72 9.20 1.37 -5.76
CA PHE A 72 8.00 0.80 -5.12
C PHE A 72 7.76 1.54 -3.80
N ALA A 73 6.51 1.95 -3.57
CA ALA A 73 6.07 2.63 -2.36
C ALA A 73 6.10 1.70 -1.14
N ASP A 74 5.82 0.41 -1.37
CA ASP A 74 5.90 -0.61 -0.34
C ASP A 74 6.39 -1.95 -0.90
N ASP A 75 6.97 -2.76 -0.01
CA ASP A 75 7.47 -4.11 -0.27
C ASP A 75 7.34 -4.94 1.01
N MET A 76 6.19 -5.57 1.14
CA MET A 76 5.77 -6.27 2.35
C MET A 76 5.90 -7.77 2.18
N PHE A 77 6.20 -8.46 3.28
CA PHE A 77 6.18 -9.92 3.34
C PHE A 77 4.98 -10.39 4.15
N GLY A 78 4.39 -11.49 3.71
CA GLY A 78 3.28 -12.16 4.38
C GLY A 78 3.38 -13.67 4.22
N ASN A 79 2.38 -14.38 4.71
CA ASN A 79 2.29 -15.83 4.55
C ASN A 79 0.91 -16.19 3.97
N ASN A 80 0.88 -17.14 3.06
CA ASN A 80 -0.35 -17.77 2.58
C ASN A 80 -0.20 -19.30 2.72
N GLY A 81 -0.83 -19.87 3.74
CA GLY A 81 -0.49 -21.20 4.22
C GLY A 81 0.97 -21.24 4.68
N ASP A 82 1.71 -22.25 4.23
CA ASP A 82 3.13 -22.38 4.56
C ASP A 82 4.02 -21.48 3.68
N CYS A 83 3.49 -20.83 2.64
CA CYS A 83 4.26 -20.08 1.66
C CYS A 83 4.53 -18.64 2.06
N LEU A 84 5.80 -18.22 1.98
CA LEU A 84 6.14 -16.81 2.01
C LEU A 84 5.53 -16.12 0.78
N THR A 85 4.71 -15.11 1.03
CA THR A 85 4.22 -14.18 0.02
C THR A 85 4.94 -12.85 0.14
N ARG A 86 4.99 -12.11 -0.97
CA ARG A 86 5.55 -10.77 -1.04
C ARG A 86 4.63 -9.90 -1.86
N LYS A 87 4.23 -8.77 -1.30
CA LYS A 87 3.38 -7.78 -1.93
C LYS A 87 4.17 -6.51 -2.21
N LEU A 88 4.27 -6.12 -3.47
CA LEU A 88 4.89 -4.87 -3.87
C LEU A 88 3.82 -3.88 -4.33
N ILE A 89 3.95 -2.63 -3.89
CA ILE A 89 3.02 -1.55 -4.19
C ILE A 89 3.71 -0.49 -5.03
N CYS A 90 3.15 -0.22 -6.21
CA CYS A 90 3.53 0.87 -7.09
C CYS A 90 2.46 1.95 -7.01
N THR A 91 2.88 3.19 -6.82
CA THR A 91 1.96 4.34 -6.75
C THR A 91 2.44 5.40 -7.73
N GLY A 92 1.51 6.12 -8.34
CA GLY A 92 1.86 7.06 -9.39
C GLY A 92 0.71 7.28 -10.37
N VAL A 93 0.71 8.40 -11.07
CA VAL A 93 -0.31 8.62 -12.11
C VAL A 93 -0.18 7.52 -13.17
N ASN A 94 -1.27 6.80 -13.42
CA ASN A 94 -1.26 5.59 -14.26
C ASN A 94 -0.20 4.57 -13.79
N ALA A 95 -0.14 4.31 -12.47
CA ALA A 95 0.75 3.30 -11.91
C ALA A 95 0.56 1.97 -12.64
N ASN A 96 1.68 1.37 -13.03
CA ASN A 96 1.72 0.03 -13.55
C ASN A 96 2.98 -0.70 -13.05
N ILE A 97 2.92 -2.02 -13.06
CA ILE A 97 4.03 -2.89 -12.73
C ILE A 97 4.36 -3.71 -13.97
N GLU A 98 5.50 -3.40 -14.59
CA GLU A 98 6.02 -4.18 -15.71
C GLU A 98 6.73 -5.42 -15.15
N ILE A 99 6.34 -6.58 -15.66
CA ILE A 99 6.83 -7.88 -15.21
C ILE A 99 7.84 -8.41 -16.22
N ASN A 100 9.01 -8.82 -15.73
CA ASN A 100 10.08 -9.43 -16.53
C ASN A 100 10.57 -8.56 -17.72
N GLY A 101 10.38 -7.24 -17.63
CA GLY A 101 10.77 -6.27 -18.66
C GLY A 101 9.77 -6.16 -19.81
N ILE A 102 10.19 -5.47 -20.89
CA ILE A 102 9.33 -5.14 -22.03
C ILE A 102 8.69 -6.41 -22.62
N GLY A 103 7.37 -6.51 -22.54
CA GLY A 103 6.57 -7.60 -23.11
C GLY A 103 6.37 -8.83 -22.22
N GLY A 104 6.86 -8.82 -20.98
CA GLY A 104 6.65 -9.93 -20.03
C GLY A 104 5.30 -9.90 -19.30
N GLY A 105 4.62 -8.76 -19.31
CA GLY A 105 3.29 -8.55 -18.73
C GLY A 105 3.20 -7.20 -18.00
N VAL A 106 1.99 -6.67 -17.85
CA VAL A 106 1.73 -5.40 -17.15
C VAL A 106 0.58 -5.61 -16.18
N ILE A 107 0.76 -5.17 -14.94
CA ILE A 107 -0.35 -4.97 -13.99
C ILE A 107 -0.60 -3.46 -13.94
N SER A 108 -1.74 -3.03 -14.44
CA SER A 108 -2.20 -1.64 -14.38
C SER A 108 -2.90 -1.33 -13.07
N ASP A 109 -3.10 -0.04 -12.79
CA ASP A 109 -3.90 0.41 -11.65
C ASP A 109 -5.29 -0.23 -11.62
N ALA A 110 -5.96 -0.33 -12.76
CA ALA A 110 -7.29 -0.92 -12.91
C ALA A 110 -7.37 -2.41 -12.54
N ASP A 111 -6.25 -3.14 -12.54
CA ASP A 111 -6.24 -4.60 -12.38
C ASP A 111 -6.46 -5.06 -10.93
N ASP A 112 -6.36 -4.15 -9.96
CA ASP A 112 -6.72 -4.44 -8.56
C ASP A 112 -8.21 -4.18 -8.24
N GLY A 113 -8.99 -3.78 -9.26
CA GLY A 113 -10.42 -3.51 -9.16
C GLY A 113 -10.77 -2.04 -8.91
N ALA A 114 -9.79 -1.16 -8.73
CA ALA A 114 -9.98 0.29 -8.60
C ALA A 114 -9.11 1.07 -9.60
N LYS A 115 -9.48 2.32 -9.89
CA LYS A 115 -8.61 3.27 -10.62
C LYS A 115 -8.22 4.38 -9.68
N ASP A 116 -7.30 4.06 -8.77
CA ASP A 116 -6.91 4.94 -7.65
C ASP A 116 -5.43 5.35 -7.70
N ASN A 117 -4.73 5.06 -8.81
CA ASN A 117 -3.30 5.30 -9.01
C ASN A 117 -2.38 4.39 -8.17
N ILE A 118 -2.90 3.24 -7.75
CA ILE A 118 -2.16 2.18 -7.07
C ILE A 118 -2.18 0.94 -7.97
N ALA A 119 -1.01 0.38 -8.25
CA ALA A 119 -0.89 -0.95 -8.82
C ALA A 119 -0.18 -1.84 -7.80
N SER A 120 -0.68 -3.05 -7.60
CA SER A 120 -0.05 -3.99 -6.66
C SER A 120 0.12 -5.38 -7.26
N ILE A 121 1.23 -6.02 -6.89
CA ILE A 121 1.51 -7.41 -7.25
C ILE A 121 1.76 -8.19 -5.98
N GLU A 122 1.11 -9.35 -5.86
CA GLU A 122 1.45 -10.37 -4.88
C GLU A 122 2.10 -11.55 -5.61
N VAL A 123 3.24 -11.99 -5.07
CA VAL A 123 3.98 -13.15 -5.54
C VAL A 123 4.16 -14.15 -4.41
N THR A 124 4.20 -15.43 -4.74
CA THR A 124 4.37 -16.55 -3.81
C THR A 124 5.69 -17.24 -4.07
N CYS A 125 6.46 -17.51 -3.01
CA CYS A 125 7.66 -18.32 -3.12
C CYS A 125 7.31 -19.73 -3.60
N ASN A 126 8.09 -20.27 -4.54
CA ASN A 126 7.91 -21.65 -5.01
C ASN A 126 8.40 -22.67 -3.96
N ALA A 127 7.95 -23.93 -4.13
CA ALA A 127 8.17 -25.00 -3.15
C ALA A 127 9.64 -25.31 -2.85
N ASP A 128 10.55 -25.11 -3.81
CA ASP A 128 11.98 -25.33 -3.64
C ASP A 128 12.72 -24.11 -3.07
N GLY A 129 12.07 -22.94 -2.98
CA GLY A 129 12.60 -21.70 -2.42
C GLY A 129 13.52 -20.93 -3.37
N THR A 130 13.45 -21.22 -4.67
CA THR A 130 14.39 -20.70 -5.68
C THR A 130 13.83 -19.55 -6.51
N ALA A 131 12.53 -19.27 -6.43
CA ALA A 131 11.89 -18.27 -7.27
C ALA A 131 10.58 -17.72 -6.68
N TRP A 132 10.29 -16.47 -7.03
CA TRP A 132 8.98 -15.85 -6.79
C TRP A 132 8.07 -16.13 -7.98
N THR A 133 6.83 -16.51 -7.72
CA THR A 133 5.88 -16.90 -8.77
C THR A 133 4.54 -16.18 -8.64
N ARG A 134 3.89 -15.92 -9.77
CA ARG A 134 2.50 -15.46 -9.85
C ARG A 134 1.82 -16.25 -10.96
N GLU A 135 0.67 -16.86 -10.65
CA GLU A 135 -0.10 -17.67 -11.61
C GLU A 135 0.75 -18.76 -12.31
N GLY A 136 1.67 -19.38 -11.57
CA GLY A 136 2.55 -20.44 -12.07
C GLY A 136 3.72 -19.95 -12.95
N ARG A 137 3.89 -18.62 -13.12
CA ARG A 137 5.01 -18.03 -13.86
C ARG A 137 6.03 -17.44 -12.92
N GLU A 138 7.30 -17.59 -13.25
CA GLU A 138 8.41 -17.02 -12.50
C GLU A 138 8.54 -15.51 -12.74
N ILE A 139 8.78 -14.78 -11.66
CA ILE A 139 8.99 -13.33 -11.63
C ILE A 139 10.45 -13.08 -11.24
N ARG A 140 11.22 -12.52 -12.17
CA ARG A 140 12.66 -12.24 -12.02
C ARG A 140 12.97 -10.75 -12.01
N VAL A 141 12.16 -9.97 -12.71
CA VAL A 141 12.32 -8.52 -12.79
C VAL A 141 10.96 -7.86 -12.60
N LEU A 142 10.93 -6.78 -11.82
CA LEU A 142 9.77 -5.89 -11.72
C LEU A 142 10.23 -4.46 -11.92
N GLU A 143 9.45 -3.67 -12.65
CA GLU A 143 9.55 -2.22 -12.69
C GLU A 143 8.23 -1.63 -12.21
N CYS A 144 8.28 -0.71 -11.25
CA CYS A 144 7.15 0.18 -11.00
C CYS A 144 7.28 1.33 -12.00
N ALA A 145 6.44 1.35 -13.02
CA ALA A 145 6.39 2.43 -13.98
C ALA A 145 5.15 3.28 -13.72
N SER A 146 5.34 4.58 -13.70
CA SER A 146 4.23 5.52 -13.61
C SER A 146 4.57 6.76 -14.40
N GLY A 147 3.54 7.51 -14.81
CA GLY A 147 3.68 8.79 -15.51
C GLY A 147 4.31 9.91 -14.67
N GLY A 148 4.88 9.56 -13.52
CA GLY A 148 5.38 10.45 -12.49
C GLY A 148 5.04 9.89 -11.11
N ASP A 149 5.97 10.06 -10.19
CA ASP A 149 5.73 9.89 -8.76
C ASP A 149 4.51 10.75 -8.35
N LEU A 150 3.65 10.23 -7.46
CA LEU A 150 2.65 11.09 -6.81
C LEU A 150 3.32 12.11 -5.87
N THR A 151 4.64 12.08 -5.71
CA THR A 151 5.43 13.27 -5.38
C THR A 151 5.67 14.08 -6.68
N VAL A 152 4.83 15.06 -7.03
CA VAL A 152 4.74 16.35 -6.34
C VAL A 152 3.30 16.85 -6.41
N CYS A 153 2.54 16.54 -5.36
CA CYS A 153 1.98 17.61 -4.56
C CYS A 153 2.16 17.32 -3.07
N GLN A 154 2.67 18.31 -2.35
CA GLN A 154 2.92 18.24 -0.91
C GLN A 154 1.69 18.72 -0.12
N SER A 155 1.54 18.22 1.10
CA SER A 155 0.78 18.92 2.12
C SER A 155 1.63 20.09 2.63
N CYS A 156 0.98 21.24 2.84
CA CYS A 156 1.63 22.40 3.43
C CYS A 156 1.33 22.41 4.93
N ALA A 157 2.32 22.77 5.75
CA ALA A 157 2.09 22.90 7.18
C ALA A 157 1.09 24.04 7.48
N ARG A 158 0.24 23.86 8.50
CA ARG A 158 -0.83 24.81 8.86
C ARG A 158 -0.27 26.17 9.29
N ASP A 159 0.89 26.16 9.94
CA ASP A 159 1.58 27.30 10.53
C ASP A 159 2.37 28.15 9.52
N LEU A 160 2.43 27.75 8.24
CA LEU A 160 2.99 28.58 7.16
C LEU A 160 2.19 29.88 6.93
N ILE A 161 0.95 29.95 7.44
CA ILE A 161 0.14 31.18 7.48
C ILE A 161 -0.08 31.57 8.93
N SER A 162 0.29 32.81 9.26
CA SER A 162 -0.08 33.43 10.52
C SER A 162 -1.55 33.86 10.52
N ILE A 163 -2.35 33.30 11.43
CA ILE A 163 -3.74 33.73 11.61
C ILE A 163 -3.79 34.88 12.62
N VAL A 164 -4.36 36.01 12.22
CA VAL A 164 -4.58 37.16 13.10
C VAL A 164 -5.88 36.97 13.86
N THR A 165 -5.79 37.08 15.17
CA THR A 165 -6.95 36.95 16.07
C THR A 165 -7.14 38.16 16.98
N MET A 166 -6.28 39.18 16.85
CA MET A 166 -6.30 40.38 17.70
C MET A 166 -6.25 41.63 16.82
N GLY A 167 -7.25 42.50 16.97
CA GLY A 167 -7.45 43.73 16.20
C GLY A 167 -8.89 44.21 16.32
N ALA A 168 -9.16 45.46 15.93
CA ALA A 168 -10.53 45.98 15.92
C ALA A 168 -11.34 45.33 14.79
N GLY A 169 -12.48 44.71 15.13
CA GLY A 169 -13.33 43.99 14.16
C GLY A 169 -12.83 42.58 13.80
N THR A 170 -11.63 42.19 14.24
CA THR A 170 -11.05 40.86 14.05
C THR A 170 -11.79 39.80 14.86
N LYS A 171 -11.93 38.60 14.30
CA LYS A 171 -12.48 37.44 14.99
C LYS A 171 -11.84 36.14 14.49
N PRO A 172 -11.97 35.02 15.23
CA PRO A 172 -11.56 33.72 14.73
C PRO A 172 -12.28 33.32 13.44
N PHE A 173 -11.60 32.55 12.60
CA PHE A 173 -12.25 31.84 11.50
C PHE A 173 -13.26 30.83 12.05
N ASN A 174 -14.40 30.71 11.37
CA ASN A 174 -15.45 29.75 11.71
C ASN A 174 -15.09 28.33 11.27
N GLY A 175 -14.19 28.19 10.29
CA GLY A 175 -13.68 26.91 9.81
C GLY A 175 -12.27 27.05 9.23
N ASP A 176 -11.46 26.02 9.44
CA ASP A 176 -10.11 25.85 8.89
C ASP A 176 -9.92 24.37 8.62
N ILE A 177 -10.18 23.97 7.38
CA ILE A 177 -10.17 22.57 6.93
C ILE A 177 -9.01 22.42 5.95
N ILE A 178 -8.12 21.47 6.22
CA ILE A 178 -7.13 21.02 5.24
C ILE A 178 -7.69 19.74 4.62
N MET A 179 -7.91 19.76 3.32
CA MET A 179 -8.24 18.56 2.55
C MET A 179 -6.97 18.08 1.86
N ASP A 180 -6.66 16.80 2.04
CA ASP A 180 -5.33 16.29 1.78
C ASP A 180 -4.96 16.33 0.28
N ILE A 181 -5.90 16.22 -0.67
CA ILE A 181 -5.60 16.17 -2.12
C ILE A 181 -6.75 16.74 -2.99
N ASP A 182 -6.49 17.81 -3.75
CA ASP A 182 -7.36 18.30 -4.83
C ASP A 182 -7.28 17.34 -6.04
N PRO A 183 -8.40 16.84 -6.57
CA PRO A 183 -8.38 15.82 -7.61
C PRO A 183 -7.80 16.32 -8.95
N VAL A 184 -7.76 17.64 -9.18
CA VAL A 184 -7.29 18.27 -10.42
C VAL A 184 -5.82 18.68 -10.30
N THR A 185 -5.47 19.42 -9.25
CA THR A 185 -4.10 19.95 -9.08
C THR A 185 -3.18 18.99 -8.35
N LYS A 186 -3.74 17.94 -7.73
CA LYS A 186 -3.08 17.05 -6.76
C LYS A 186 -2.58 17.76 -5.49
N CYS A 187 -2.63 19.10 -5.50
CA CYS A 187 -2.71 20.11 -4.43
C CYS A 187 -3.30 19.71 -3.07
N ALA A 188 -2.59 19.69 -1.93
CA ALA A 188 -3.33 19.86 -0.67
C ALA A 188 -4.06 21.21 -0.72
N THR A 189 -5.32 21.24 -0.30
CA THR A 189 -6.10 22.48 -0.25
C THR A 189 -6.46 22.81 1.18
N ARG A 190 -6.50 24.10 1.50
CA ARG A 190 -6.94 24.59 2.80
C ARG A 190 -8.08 25.57 2.62
N THR A 191 -9.22 25.23 3.19
CA THR A 191 -10.43 26.03 3.15
C THR A 191 -10.61 26.74 4.47
N MET A 192 -10.55 28.07 4.42
CA MET A 192 -10.80 28.95 5.57
C MET A 192 -12.18 29.58 5.41
N THR A 193 -12.99 29.57 6.47
CA THR A 193 -14.37 30.11 6.46
C THR A 193 -14.51 31.25 7.45
N CYS A 194 -14.93 32.42 6.97
CA CYS A 194 -15.20 33.60 7.79
C CYS A 194 -16.67 34.01 7.66
N LYS A 195 -17.47 33.90 8.72
CA LYS A 195 -18.91 34.23 8.72
C LYS A 195 -19.23 35.50 9.50
N GLY A 196 -20.17 36.31 9.02
CA GLY A 196 -20.68 37.49 9.72
C GLY A 196 -21.32 38.49 8.76
N LEU A 197 -22.07 39.44 9.33
CA LEU A 197 -22.56 40.59 8.56
C LEU A 197 -21.36 41.35 7.99
N ASN A 198 -21.31 41.48 6.66
CA ASN A 198 -20.15 42.00 5.91
C ASN A 198 -18.82 41.33 6.30
N ALA A 199 -18.80 39.99 6.35
CA ALA A 199 -17.56 39.26 6.55
C ALA A 199 -16.50 39.66 5.50
N VAL A 200 -15.27 39.85 5.97
CA VAL A 200 -14.11 40.11 5.12
C VAL A 200 -12.91 39.30 5.59
N VAL A 201 -12.04 38.94 4.65
CA VAL A 201 -10.73 38.36 4.94
C VAL A 201 -9.62 39.30 4.46
N ASN A 202 -8.83 39.84 5.40
CA ASN A 202 -7.64 40.62 5.06
C ASN A 202 -6.48 39.65 4.80
N VAL A 203 -5.82 39.83 3.66
CA VAL A 203 -4.69 38.98 3.25
C VAL A 203 -3.37 39.73 3.40
N ASN A 204 -2.35 39.04 3.90
CA ASN A 204 -0.97 39.52 4.04
C ASN A 204 -0.82 40.88 4.75
N GLY A 205 -1.71 41.22 5.69
CA GLY A 205 -1.65 42.49 6.41
C GLY A 205 -2.14 43.68 5.57
N ASN A 206 -3.35 43.55 5.01
CA ASN A 206 -4.06 44.55 4.20
C ASN A 206 -3.50 44.78 2.79
N GLU A 207 -2.70 43.84 2.27
CA GLU A 207 -2.32 43.84 0.84
C GLU A 207 -3.50 43.49 -0.08
N GLY A 208 -4.60 43.00 0.50
CA GLY A 208 -5.87 42.77 -0.17
C GLY A 208 -6.98 42.46 0.83
N VAL A 209 -8.22 42.59 0.35
CA VAL A 209 -9.44 42.31 1.12
C VAL A 209 -10.34 41.43 0.25
N LEU A 210 -10.75 40.28 0.78
CA LEU A 210 -11.73 39.39 0.18
C LEU A 210 -13.06 39.62 0.88
N ASN A 211 -14.09 40.02 0.13
CA ASN A 211 -15.43 40.27 0.68
C ASN A 211 -16.34 39.06 0.47
N ASP A 212 -17.56 39.15 1.00
CA ASP A 212 -18.61 38.12 0.89
C ASP A 212 -18.73 37.56 -0.54
N ALA A 213 -18.81 38.43 -1.54
CA ALA A 213 -18.94 38.04 -2.94
C ALA A 213 -17.74 37.27 -3.53
N PHE A 214 -16.61 37.16 -2.84
CA PHE A 214 -15.37 36.56 -3.36
C PHE A 214 -15.54 35.08 -3.73
N ASP A 215 -16.30 34.33 -2.95
CA ASP A 215 -16.54 32.90 -3.21
C ASP A 215 -17.69 32.66 -4.20
N GLY A 216 -18.22 33.73 -4.81
CA GLY A 216 -19.28 33.68 -5.80
C GLY A 216 -20.68 33.76 -5.21
N THR A 217 -20.81 33.87 -3.88
CA THR A 217 -22.08 34.01 -3.18
C THR A 217 -22.09 35.25 -2.29
N MET A 218 -23.25 35.86 -2.06
CA MET A 218 -23.41 36.94 -1.08
C MET A 218 -24.32 36.44 0.04
N ASP A 219 -23.76 35.70 0.99
CA ASP A 219 -24.52 35.00 2.04
C ASP A 219 -24.04 35.32 3.48
N GLY A 220 -23.15 36.30 3.63
CA GLY A 220 -22.49 36.62 4.89
C GLY A 220 -21.34 35.67 5.24
N THR A 221 -20.77 34.97 4.26
CA THR A 221 -19.65 34.04 4.41
C THR A 221 -18.59 34.32 3.34
N VAL A 222 -17.34 34.45 3.78
CA VAL A 222 -16.18 34.41 2.89
C VAL A 222 -15.50 33.06 3.01
N THR A 223 -15.47 32.30 1.92
CA THR A 223 -14.72 31.05 1.81
C THR A 223 -13.43 31.25 1.02
N VAL A 224 -12.29 31.00 1.65
CA VAL A 224 -10.96 31.11 1.00
C VAL A 224 -10.40 29.72 0.78
N LYS A 225 -10.31 29.29 -0.49
CA LYS A 225 -9.66 28.03 -0.89
C LYS A 225 -8.22 28.29 -1.31
N LEU A 226 -7.29 27.86 -0.46
CA LEU A 226 -5.85 27.94 -0.68
C LEU A 226 -5.33 26.64 -1.29
N HIS A 227 -4.25 26.75 -2.06
CA HIS A 227 -3.56 25.62 -2.67
C HIS A 227 -2.13 25.58 -2.17
N CYS A 228 -1.67 24.42 -1.69
CA CYS A 228 -0.26 24.22 -1.40
C CYS A 228 0.56 24.34 -2.69
N ASN A 229 1.72 24.99 -2.63
CA ASN A 229 2.61 25.08 -3.79
C ASN A 229 3.34 23.75 -4.03
N ALA A 230 3.93 23.61 -5.23
CA ALA A 230 4.68 22.39 -5.58
C ALA A 230 5.86 22.11 -4.63
N ALA A 231 6.43 23.14 -4.02
CA ALA A 231 7.54 22.99 -3.06
C ALA A 231 7.10 22.61 -1.64
N GLY A 232 5.79 22.56 -1.36
CA GLY A 232 5.17 22.28 -0.05
C GLY A 232 5.53 23.20 1.10
N ASN A 233 6.05 24.37 0.79
CA ASN A 233 6.51 25.33 1.78
C ASN A 233 5.68 26.63 1.79
N ALA A 234 4.61 26.70 1.00
CA ALA A 234 3.74 27.87 0.97
C ALA A 234 2.30 27.56 0.54
N TRP A 235 1.34 28.19 1.20
CA TRP A 235 -0.05 28.24 0.76
C TRP A 235 -0.24 29.39 -0.22
N THR A 236 -0.97 29.16 -1.31
CA THR A 236 -1.20 30.14 -2.36
C THR A 236 -2.68 30.39 -2.61
N LEU A 237 -3.02 31.63 -2.91
CA LEU A 237 -4.34 32.04 -3.39
C LEU A 237 -4.14 32.72 -4.74
N GLN A 238 -4.74 32.19 -5.80
CA GLN A 238 -4.62 32.72 -7.17
C GLN A 238 -3.14 32.96 -7.58
N GLY A 239 -2.24 32.06 -7.18
CA GLY A 239 -0.80 32.14 -7.48
C GLY A 239 0.01 33.05 -6.56
N LYS A 240 -0.60 33.81 -5.64
CA LYS A 240 0.11 34.62 -4.65
C LYS A 240 0.30 33.86 -3.35
N GLU A 241 1.50 33.90 -2.78
CA GLU A 241 1.80 33.30 -1.48
C GLU A 241 1.08 34.03 -0.34
N MET A 242 0.43 33.25 0.51
CA MET A 242 -0.26 33.71 1.71
C MET A 242 0.63 33.47 2.93
N ARG A 243 0.93 34.54 3.66
CA ARG A 243 1.73 34.52 4.90
C ARG A 243 0.89 34.92 6.12
N LYS A 244 -0.19 35.67 5.91
CA LYS A 244 -1.05 36.16 6.98
C LYS A 244 -2.50 36.23 6.53
N LEU A 245 -3.43 35.75 7.36
CA LEU A 245 -4.87 35.86 7.13
C LEU A 245 -5.58 36.37 8.37
N GLU A 246 -6.56 37.22 8.17
CA GLU A 246 -7.38 37.79 9.24
C GLU A 246 -8.85 37.72 8.82
N CYS A 247 -9.70 37.13 9.65
CA CYS A 247 -11.14 37.19 9.49
C CYS A 247 -11.68 38.37 10.29
N ALA A 248 -12.45 39.24 9.66
CA ALA A 248 -13.05 40.41 10.31
C ALA A 248 -14.51 40.59 9.88
N VAL A 249 -15.24 41.39 10.66
CA VAL A 249 -16.59 41.86 10.33
C VAL A 249 -16.57 43.38 10.24
N GLY A 250 -17.23 43.92 9.22
CA GLY A 250 -17.29 45.36 8.91
C GLY A 250 -18.68 45.96 9.06
#